data_AF-A0A6L6HTU2-F1
#
_entry.id   AF-A0A6L6HTU2-F1
#
_cell.length_a   1.000
_cell.length_b   1.000
_cell.length_c   1.000
_cell.angle_alpha   90.00
_cell.angle_beta   90.00
_cell.angle_gamma   90.00
#
_symmetry.space_group_name_H-M   'P 1'
#
loop_
_entity.id
_entity.type
_entity.pdbx_description
1 polymer ?
#
loop_
_entity_poly.entity_id
_entity_poly.type
_entity_poly.pdbx_seq_one_letter_code
_entity_poly.pdbx_strand_id
1 'polypeptide(L)'
;MAMFRYDPPGNIDDLAGRPTRKDFLEAWDRWIGRLIKEEIDALGMLGKPDPSYPDDYVDDYVPHPLFFSEADHPAQNTGIPVFWNAFPLSVLRAYGSDREGSWRHLDKLRSHEIYSPNKETRVRTAFRPQDEYCEWHWYKDGPKGPRIVFTAEGPEYWVKLAHYDMDRVVELYQERVSPDVRREDLLLETELRYVTGLLEPGTYNPFNIWNTERGVMHLTQRANTLGAEINLAARATVLRRDASGKRITDSRRLICSSGYGDPNRSSDPNIGYNVNMAAVPPGATKPMSITLANPVGLYMDDIDPRLTDDKGEPLIGWFQFVRGHRGKGLMAVLEPPDGDKRTLEDVRVDGEKLVSGAQVAGLIQMVLYAATADLGAPMPPMDKPVYRACVKKGTDLTNLKNENIDELPRVEQTCEAVSLDEAFPELFERPAPLVAEGGAARSTRNA
;
A
#
# COMPACT_ATOMS: atom_id res chain seq x y z
N MET A 1 22.06 21.36 -17.16
CA MET A 1 20.87 20.98 -16.39
C MET A 1 21.19 19.69 -15.65
N ALA A 2 20.86 19.59 -14.36
CA ALA A 2 20.98 18.32 -13.65
C ALA A 2 19.95 17.34 -14.25
N MET A 3 20.37 16.10 -14.48
CA MET A 3 19.47 15.03 -14.91
C MET A 3 18.50 14.69 -13.76
N PHE A 4 17.22 14.49 -14.07
CA PHE A 4 16.21 14.08 -13.08
C PHE A 4 16.65 12.79 -12.38
N ARG A 5 16.36 12.68 -11.07
CA ARG A 5 16.57 11.48 -10.27
C ARG A 5 15.39 11.30 -9.32
N TYR A 6 14.99 10.05 -9.10
CA TYR A 6 14.05 9.72 -8.04
C TYR A 6 14.72 9.80 -6.67
N ASP A 7 14.14 10.58 -5.78
CA ASP A 7 14.59 10.78 -4.41
C ASP A 7 13.98 9.73 -3.46
N PRO A 8 14.64 9.44 -2.32
CA PRO A 8 14.06 8.61 -1.26
C PRO A 8 12.74 9.16 -0.71
N PRO A 9 11.85 8.29 -0.18
CA PRO A 9 10.54 8.70 0.33
C PRO A 9 10.67 9.82 1.34
N GLY A 10 9.79 10.80 1.29
CA GLY A 10 9.82 11.94 2.21
C GLY A 10 11.11 12.78 2.18
N ASN A 11 11.94 12.63 1.14
CA ASN A 11 13.24 13.29 1.00
C ASN A 11 14.20 13.02 2.18
N ILE A 12 14.07 11.85 2.83
CA ILE A 12 15.00 11.45 3.89
C ILE A 12 16.38 11.14 3.31
N ASP A 13 17.40 11.40 4.10
CA ASP A 13 18.79 11.14 3.74
C ASP A 13 19.55 10.62 4.96
N ASP A 14 19.32 9.35 5.28
CA ASP A 14 19.97 8.71 6.44
C ASP A 14 21.48 8.48 6.23
N LEU A 15 21.99 8.70 5.01
CA LEU A 15 23.39 8.57 4.65
C LEU A 15 24.08 9.93 4.49
N ALA A 16 23.45 11.04 4.89
CA ALA A 16 24.09 12.34 4.88
C ALA A 16 25.48 12.29 5.58
N GLY A 17 26.54 12.67 4.85
CA GLY A 17 27.92 12.62 5.35
C GLY A 17 28.59 11.23 5.34
N ARG A 18 27.88 10.16 4.96
CA ARG A 18 28.44 8.81 4.83
C ARG A 18 29.00 8.56 3.42
N PRO A 19 30.11 7.81 3.28
CA PRO A 19 30.73 7.55 1.97
C PRO A 19 29.82 6.74 1.03
N THR A 20 28.92 5.94 1.59
CA THR A 20 27.95 5.06 0.91
C THR A 20 26.77 5.83 0.30
N ARG A 21 26.59 7.12 0.67
CA ARG A 21 25.44 7.94 0.26
C ARG A 21 25.24 8.01 -1.26
N LYS A 22 26.32 8.26 -2.00
CA LYS A 22 26.22 8.46 -3.45
C LYS A 22 25.72 7.19 -4.14
N ASP A 23 26.31 6.06 -3.81
CA ASP A 23 25.97 4.77 -4.42
C ASP A 23 24.55 4.33 -4.05
N PHE A 24 24.13 4.60 -2.81
CA PHE A 24 22.76 4.39 -2.37
C PHE A 24 21.76 5.22 -3.18
N LEU A 25 21.96 6.54 -3.30
CA LEU A 25 21.02 7.42 -4.03
C LEU A 25 20.95 7.04 -5.52
N GLU A 26 22.08 6.68 -6.14
CA GLU A 26 22.08 6.21 -7.53
C GLU A 26 21.37 4.86 -7.69
N ALA A 27 21.47 3.98 -6.70
CA ALA A 27 20.77 2.70 -6.72
C ALA A 27 19.28 2.82 -6.41
N TRP A 28 18.89 3.78 -5.57
CA TRP A 28 17.50 4.12 -5.31
C TRP A 28 16.83 4.63 -6.58
N ASP A 29 17.44 5.63 -7.23
CA ASP A 29 16.99 6.21 -8.49
C ASP A 29 16.78 5.15 -9.57
N ARG A 30 17.82 4.33 -9.83
CA ARG A 30 17.73 3.23 -10.79
C ARG A 30 16.63 2.22 -10.48
N TRP A 31 16.38 1.96 -9.19
CA TRP A 31 15.37 0.97 -8.79
C TRP A 31 13.95 1.49 -9.01
N ILE A 32 13.63 2.71 -8.56
CA ILE A 32 12.32 3.32 -8.80
C ILE A 32 12.07 3.51 -10.30
N GLY A 33 13.07 4.05 -11.02
CA GLY A 33 12.97 4.22 -12.47
C GLY A 33 12.73 2.90 -13.21
N ARG A 34 13.34 1.81 -12.76
CA ARG A 34 13.08 0.48 -13.32
C ARG A 34 11.66 -0.01 -13.03
N LEU A 35 11.17 0.10 -11.79
CA LEU A 35 9.81 -0.34 -11.44
C LEU A 35 8.75 0.39 -12.28
N ILE A 36 8.89 1.70 -12.44
CA ILE A 36 7.98 2.49 -13.28
C ILE A 36 8.04 2.03 -14.74
N LYS A 37 9.24 1.80 -15.29
CA LYS A 37 9.41 1.33 -16.68
C LYS A 37 8.86 -0.08 -16.89
N GLU A 38 9.08 -0.98 -15.95
CA GLU A 38 8.52 -2.34 -15.98
C GLU A 38 6.98 -2.31 -16.00
N GLU A 39 6.34 -1.40 -15.27
CA GLU A 39 4.88 -1.24 -15.32
C GLU A 39 4.39 -0.61 -16.63
N ILE A 40 5.10 0.39 -17.17
CA ILE A 40 4.78 0.96 -18.50
C ILE A 40 4.86 -0.13 -19.58
N ASP A 41 5.93 -0.92 -19.56
CA ASP A 41 6.12 -2.04 -20.48
C ASP A 41 5.04 -3.10 -20.28
N ALA A 42 4.71 -3.44 -19.03
CA ALA A 42 3.64 -4.39 -18.71
C ALA A 42 2.29 -3.93 -19.28
N LEU A 43 1.93 -2.65 -19.15
CA LEU A 43 0.72 -2.08 -19.74
C LEU A 43 0.71 -2.20 -21.27
N GLY A 44 1.84 -1.91 -21.92
CA GLY A 44 2.02 -2.06 -23.37
C GLY A 44 2.09 -3.52 -23.86
N MET A 45 2.12 -4.49 -22.95
CA MET A 45 2.11 -5.93 -23.25
C MET A 45 0.85 -6.64 -22.73
N LEU A 46 0.00 -5.96 -21.97
CA LEU A 46 -1.30 -6.49 -21.57
C LEU A 46 -2.04 -6.96 -22.83
N GLY A 47 -2.66 -8.14 -22.74
CA GLY A 47 -3.37 -8.75 -23.86
C GLY A 47 -2.58 -9.18 -25.09
N LYS A 48 -1.24 -9.14 -25.08
CA LYS A 48 -0.46 -9.88 -26.08
C LYS A 48 -0.46 -11.38 -25.71
N PRO A 49 -0.62 -12.29 -26.68
CA PRO A 49 -0.60 -13.72 -26.41
C PRO A 49 0.75 -14.12 -25.79
N ASP A 50 0.71 -14.78 -24.64
CA ASP A 50 1.85 -15.56 -24.15
C ASP A 50 2.05 -16.71 -25.16
N PRO A 51 3.22 -16.84 -25.81
CA PRO A 51 3.48 -17.94 -26.74
C PRO A 51 3.31 -19.32 -26.11
N SER A 52 3.38 -19.41 -24.77
CA SER A 52 3.21 -20.62 -23.97
C SER A 52 1.73 -20.95 -23.69
N TYR A 53 0.82 -19.98 -23.84
CA TYR A 53 -0.62 -20.10 -23.59
C TYR A 53 -1.43 -19.29 -24.62
N PRO A 54 -1.51 -19.77 -25.89
CA PRO A 54 -2.12 -19.04 -26.99
C PRO A 54 -3.66 -18.84 -26.88
N ASP A 55 -4.33 -19.60 -26.02
CA ASP A 55 -5.78 -19.54 -25.83
C ASP A 55 -6.22 -18.60 -24.68
N ASP A 56 -5.28 -18.04 -23.91
CA ASP A 56 -5.54 -17.20 -22.71
C ASP A 56 -5.62 -15.70 -23.09
N TYR A 57 -6.39 -15.42 -24.13
CA TYR A 57 -6.53 -14.08 -24.73
C TYR A 57 -7.33 -13.16 -23.80
N VAL A 58 -6.66 -12.31 -23.02
CA VAL A 58 -7.31 -11.21 -22.30
C VAL A 58 -7.19 -9.96 -23.17
N ASP A 59 -8.30 -9.43 -23.67
CA ASP A 59 -8.34 -8.26 -24.58
C ASP A 59 -8.06 -6.96 -23.80
N ASP A 60 -6.85 -6.85 -23.24
CA ASP A 60 -6.42 -5.80 -22.31
C ASP A 60 -5.26 -4.96 -22.89
N TYR A 61 -5.06 -5.02 -24.21
CA TYR A 61 -3.96 -4.32 -24.88
C TYR A 61 -4.13 -2.81 -24.85
N VAL A 62 -3.22 -2.14 -24.12
CA VAL A 62 -3.15 -0.69 -24.01
C VAL A 62 -2.00 -0.19 -24.91
N PRO A 63 -2.23 0.11 -26.20
CA PRO A 63 -1.17 0.52 -27.13
C PRO A 63 -0.49 1.83 -26.73
N HIS A 64 -1.20 2.67 -25.97
CA HIS A 64 -0.74 3.98 -25.51
C HIS A 64 -1.01 4.11 -24.01
N PRO A 65 -0.17 3.52 -23.15
CA PRO A 65 -0.29 3.67 -21.70
C PRO A 65 -0.28 5.15 -21.31
N LEU A 66 -1.19 5.55 -20.43
CA LEU A 66 -1.16 6.91 -19.86
C LEU A 66 -0.17 7.03 -18.71
N PHE A 67 0.38 5.92 -18.21
CA PHE A 67 1.43 5.94 -17.19
C PHE A 67 2.78 6.34 -17.79
N PHE A 68 3.55 7.20 -17.13
CA PHE A 68 4.85 7.67 -17.65
C PHE A 68 5.95 7.74 -16.58
N SER A 69 7.20 7.93 -17.01
CA SER A 69 8.35 8.16 -16.13
C SER A 69 8.80 9.62 -16.16
N GLU A 70 8.94 10.24 -14.99
CA GLU A 70 9.50 11.59 -14.83
C GLU A 70 10.96 11.70 -15.31
N ALA A 71 11.69 10.57 -15.37
CA ALA A 71 13.04 10.52 -15.92
C ALA A 71 13.07 10.74 -17.44
N ASP A 72 11.99 10.40 -18.14
CA ASP A 72 11.87 10.53 -19.59
C ASP A 72 11.12 11.82 -19.97
N HIS A 73 10.10 12.21 -19.19
CA HIS A 73 9.33 13.44 -19.38
C HIS A 73 9.02 14.11 -18.04
N PRO A 74 9.38 15.39 -17.81
CA PRO A 74 9.09 16.03 -16.53
C PRO A 74 7.59 16.18 -16.30
N ALA A 75 7.13 15.95 -15.07
CA ALA A 75 5.76 16.27 -14.70
C ALA A 75 5.49 17.78 -14.78
N GLN A 76 4.27 18.14 -15.16
CA GLN A 76 3.77 19.52 -15.21
C GLN A 76 3.01 19.90 -13.93
N ASN A 77 2.44 18.92 -13.24
CA ASN A 77 1.85 19.05 -11.91
C ASN A 77 2.27 17.85 -11.07
N THR A 78 2.73 18.06 -9.83
CA THR A 78 3.27 17.01 -8.95
C THR A 78 2.57 16.94 -7.58
N GLY A 79 1.54 17.76 -7.36
CA GLY A 79 0.92 17.95 -6.05
C GLY A 79 -0.53 17.48 -5.98
N ILE A 80 -0.94 16.46 -6.74
CA ILE A 80 -2.33 15.96 -6.73
C ILE A 80 -2.47 14.94 -5.59
N PRO A 81 -3.08 15.30 -4.45
CA PRO A 81 -3.15 14.39 -3.31
C PRO A 81 -4.23 13.34 -3.55
N VAL A 82 -3.94 12.13 -3.09
CA VAL A 82 -4.89 11.02 -3.02
C VAL A 82 -4.94 10.58 -1.57
N PHE A 83 -6.11 10.71 -0.94
CA PHE A 83 -6.26 10.48 0.48
C PHE A 83 -7.02 9.19 0.80
N TRP A 84 -6.65 8.55 1.91
CA TRP A 84 -7.42 7.48 2.55
C TRP A 84 -7.18 7.48 4.06
N ASN A 85 -7.88 6.62 4.79
CA ASN A 85 -7.74 6.49 6.23
C ASN A 85 -6.77 5.34 6.59
N ALA A 86 -5.95 5.50 7.62
CA ALA A 86 -4.97 4.50 8.04
C ALA A 86 -5.58 3.27 8.74
N PHE A 87 -6.85 3.30 9.16
CA PHE A 87 -7.52 2.14 9.74
C PHE A 87 -7.94 1.14 8.65
N PRO A 88 -7.58 -0.16 8.77
CA PRO A 88 -7.94 -1.18 7.79
C PRO A 88 -9.45 -1.33 7.58
N LEU A 89 -9.92 -0.92 6.41
CA LEU A 89 -11.35 -0.92 6.07
C LEU A 89 -11.93 -2.34 6.00
N SER A 90 -11.14 -3.30 5.55
CA SER A 90 -11.50 -4.72 5.51
C SER A 90 -11.81 -5.27 6.91
N VAL A 91 -11.05 -4.84 7.92
CA VAL A 91 -11.25 -5.21 9.33
C VAL A 91 -12.48 -4.50 9.89
N LEU A 92 -12.69 -3.21 9.57
CA LEU A 92 -13.89 -2.49 9.98
C LEU A 92 -15.16 -3.20 9.49
N ARG A 93 -15.18 -3.62 8.22
CA ARG A 93 -16.30 -4.38 7.61
C ARG A 93 -16.48 -5.75 8.25
N ALA A 94 -15.39 -6.46 8.54
CA ALA A 94 -15.45 -7.81 9.12
C ALA A 94 -15.98 -7.83 10.56
N TYR A 95 -15.73 -6.78 11.34
CA TYR A 95 -16.15 -6.70 12.75
C TYR A 95 -17.43 -5.87 12.96
N GLY A 96 -17.83 -5.05 11.99
CA GLY A 96 -19.07 -4.27 12.05
C GLY A 96 -19.11 -3.36 13.28
N SER A 97 -20.05 -3.62 14.19
CA SER A 97 -20.18 -2.85 15.44
C SER A 97 -19.20 -3.25 16.55
N ASP A 98 -18.48 -4.38 16.44
CA ASP A 98 -17.48 -4.82 17.42
C ASP A 98 -16.13 -4.10 17.23
N ARG A 99 -16.11 -2.80 17.57
CA ARG A 99 -14.90 -1.97 17.44
C ARG A 99 -13.74 -2.52 18.28
N GLU A 100 -13.98 -2.92 19.52
CA GLU A 100 -12.89 -3.45 20.36
C GLU A 100 -12.32 -4.77 19.83
N GLY A 101 -13.17 -5.64 19.27
CA GLY A 101 -12.72 -6.86 18.61
C GLY A 101 -11.80 -6.55 17.42
N SER A 102 -12.15 -5.52 16.64
CA SER A 102 -11.32 -5.05 15.53
C SER A 102 -9.94 -4.53 16.00
N TRP A 103 -9.90 -3.81 17.13
CA TRP A 103 -8.66 -3.30 17.71
C TRP A 103 -7.77 -4.44 18.22
N ARG A 104 -8.36 -5.39 18.97
CA ARG A 104 -7.65 -6.59 19.44
C ARG A 104 -7.13 -7.44 18.29
N HIS A 105 -7.84 -7.48 17.16
CA HIS A 105 -7.38 -8.16 15.96
C HIS A 105 -6.10 -7.52 15.41
N LEU A 106 -6.10 -6.19 15.29
CA LEU A 106 -5.01 -5.41 14.68
C LEU A 106 -3.77 -5.32 15.56
N ASP A 107 -3.93 -5.28 16.88
CA ASP A 107 -2.81 -5.24 17.83
C ASP A 107 -2.14 -6.61 18.03
N LYS A 108 -2.73 -7.69 17.50
CA LYS A 108 -2.17 -9.03 17.60
C LYS A 108 -1.23 -9.32 16.43
N LEU A 109 0.05 -9.47 16.74
CA LEU A 109 1.06 -9.95 15.80
C LEU A 109 0.64 -11.29 15.18
N ARG A 110 0.81 -11.41 13.87
CA ARG A 110 0.50 -12.62 13.09
C ARG A 110 1.78 -13.20 12.52
N SER A 111 1.66 -14.39 11.94
CA SER A 111 2.76 -15.03 11.24
C SER A 111 2.31 -15.59 9.92
N HIS A 112 3.18 -15.55 8.92
CA HIS A 112 2.99 -16.25 7.66
C HIS A 112 4.20 -17.14 7.37
N GLU A 113 4.01 -18.13 6.49
CA GLU A 113 5.10 -18.96 5.99
C GLU A 113 5.58 -18.38 4.67
N ILE A 114 6.84 -17.92 4.63
CA ILE A 114 7.56 -17.62 3.40
C ILE A 114 8.34 -18.86 3.00
N TYR A 115 8.42 -19.15 1.71
CA TYR A 115 9.20 -20.26 1.20
C TYR A 115 10.59 -19.79 0.75
N SER A 116 11.61 -20.62 0.99
CA SER A 116 12.90 -20.49 0.31
C SER A 116 12.70 -20.50 -1.22
N PRO A 117 13.64 -19.96 -2.00
CA PRO A 117 13.53 -19.94 -3.46
C PRO A 117 13.20 -21.28 -4.11
N ASN A 118 13.77 -22.36 -3.60
CA ASN A 118 13.54 -23.75 -4.06
C ASN A 118 12.26 -24.39 -3.47
N LYS A 119 11.50 -23.67 -2.64
CA LYS A 119 10.30 -24.12 -1.92
C LYS A 119 10.51 -25.29 -0.96
N GLU A 120 11.74 -25.63 -0.62
CA GLU A 120 12.06 -26.74 0.28
C GLU A 120 11.97 -26.34 1.75
N THR A 121 12.27 -25.09 2.08
CA THR A 121 12.28 -24.58 3.45
C THR A 121 11.13 -23.61 3.67
N ARG A 122 10.41 -23.79 4.78
CA ARG A 122 9.40 -22.84 5.27
C ARG A 122 10.03 -21.96 6.34
N VAL A 123 10.05 -20.66 6.10
CA VAL A 123 10.49 -19.64 7.03
C VAL A 123 9.26 -18.98 7.62
N ARG A 124 9.04 -19.16 8.91
CA ARG A 124 7.94 -18.49 9.61
C ARG A 124 8.39 -17.10 10.01
N THR A 125 7.73 -16.09 9.46
CA THR A 125 7.99 -14.67 9.74
C THR A 125 6.81 -14.07 10.47
N ALA A 126 7.08 -13.12 11.37
CA ALA A 126 6.06 -12.36 12.06
C ALA A 126 5.72 -11.08 11.27
N PHE A 127 4.46 -10.65 11.31
CA PHE A 127 4.01 -9.42 10.67
C PHE A 127 2.80 -8.82 11.39
N ARG A 128 2.58 -7.51 11.22
CA ARG A 128 1.37 -6.83 11.69
C ARG A 128 0.25 -6.96 10.66
N PRO A 129 -0.97 -7.33 11.06
CA PRO A 129 -2.13 -7.31 10.16
C PRO A 129 -2.70 -5.88 9.98
N GLN A 130 -1.88 -4.86 10.24
CA GLN A 130 -2.23 -3.44 10.18
C GLN A 130 -1.96 -2.96 8.74
N ASP A 131 -2.98 -3.09 7.90
CA ASP A 131 -2.95 -2.72 6.49
C ASP A 131 -3.00 -1.19 6.29
N GLU A 132 -3.29 -0.72 5.06
CA GLU A 132 -3.46 0.69 4.68
C GLU A 132 -2.21 1.55 4.80
N TYR A 133 -1.05 0.91 4.66
CA TYR A 133 0.27 1.56 4.66
C TYR A 133 0.57 2.34 5.95
N CYS A 134 -0.01 1.91 7.08
CA CYS A 134 0.25 2.45 8.40
C CYS A 134 0.31 1.32 9.43
N GLU A 135 1.49 1.04 9.94
CA GLU A 135 1.70 0.07 11.01
C GLU A 135 2.12 0.78 12.30
N TRP A 136 1.73 0.23 13.44
CA TRP A 136 2.00 0.78 14.75
C TRP A 136 2.48 -0.24 15.77
N HIS A 137 3.13 0.27 16.81
CA HIS A 137 3.48 -0.49 17.99
C HIS A 137 3.32 0.36 19.24
N TRP A 138 2.67 -0.21 20.25
CA TRP A 138 2.53 0.40 21.56
C TRP A 138 3.67 -0.06 22.46
N TYR A 139 4.60 0.85 22.72
CA TYR A 139 5.65 0.69 23.72
C TYR A 139 5.06 1.04 25.08
N LYS A 140 4.67 0.05 25.89
CA LYS A 140 4.12 0.31 27.22
C LYS A 140 5.21 0.71 28.21
N ASP A 141 6.30 -0.07 28.23
CA ASP A 141 7.40 0.06 29.20
C ASP A 141 8.77 0.20 28.51
N GLY A 142 8.81 0.94 27.38
CA GLY A 142 10.02 1.08 26.58
C GLY A 142 11.08 1.98 27.23
N PRO A 143 12.34 1.95 26.75
CA PRO A 143 13.44 2.78 27.28
C PRO A 143 13.23 4.30 27.13
N LYS A 144 12.25 4.72 26.32
CA LYS A 144 11.82 6.14 26.22
C LYS A 144 10.41 6.38 26.78
N GLY A 145 9.95 5.49 27.66
CA GLY A 145 8.63 5.57 28.29
C GLY A 145 7.46 5.10 27.41
N PRO A 146 6.22 5.21 27.94
CA PRO A 146 5.00 4.81 27.25
C PRO A 146 4.72 5.68 26.02
N ARG A 147 4.67 5.08 24.83
CA ARG A 147 4.37 5.76 23.57
C ARG A 147 3.75 4.83 22.55
N ILE A 148 3.07 5.38 21.54
CA ILE A 148 2.65 4.62 20.35
C ILE A 148 3.39 5.19 19.15
N VAL A 149 4.11 4.35 18.41
CA VAL A 149 4.81 4.76 17.19
C VAL A 149 4.05 4.21 15.99
N PHE A 150 3.87 5.05 14.98
CA PHE A 150 3.27 4.74 13.68
C PHE A 150 4.34 4.88 12.59
N THR A 151 4.36 3.98 11.61
CA THR A 151 5.26 4.01 10.46
C THR A 151 4.49 3.80 9.16
N ALA A 152 4.90 4.53 8.13
CA ALA A 152 4.54 4.36 6.74
C ALA A 152 5.77 4.04 5.88
N GLU A 153 6.92 3.74 6.51
CA GLU A 153 8.16 3.46 5.79
C GLU A 153 8.09 2.11 5.08
N GLY A 154 8.22 2.14 3.75
CA GLY A 154 8.29 0.93 2.93
C GLY A 154 9.54 0.11 3.25
N PRO A 155 9.45 -1.23 3.31
CA PRO A 155 10.59 -2.09 3.63
C PRO A 155 11.73 -1.98 2.61
N GLU A 156 11.46 -1.58 1.37
CA GLU A 156 12.45 -1.53 0.30
C GLU A 156 13.52 -0.47 0.54
N TYR A 157 13.17 0.64 1.20
CA TYR A 157 14.14 1.64 1.66
C TYR A 157 15.12 1.01 2.65
N TRP A 158 14.62 0.26 3.62
CA TRP A 158 15.41 -0.37 4.68
C TRP A 158 16.30 -1.50 4.15
N VAL A 159 15.77 -2.36 3.28
CA VAL A 159 16.55 -3.41 2.62
C VAL A 159 17.70 -2.82 1.80
N LYS A 160 17.44 -1.75 1.04
CA LYS A 160 18.50 -1.07 0.28
C LYS A 160 19.48 -0.34 1.18
N LEU A 161 18.99 0.38 2.19
CA LEU A 161 19.85 1.08 3.14
C LEU A 161 20.81 0.10 3.80
N ALA A 162 20.33 -1.06 4.25
CA ALA A 162 21.16 -2.10 4.84
C ALA A 162 22.18 -2.71 3.86
N HIS A 163 21.82 -2.85 2.58
CA HIS A 163 22.74 -3.34 1.56
C HIS A 163 23.95 -2.41 1.39
N TYR A 164 23.73 -1.10 1.45
CA TYR A 164 24.80 -0.11 1.33
C TYR A 164 25.50 0.18 2.65
N ASP A 165 24.75 0.16 3.76
CA ASP A 165 25.25 0.63 5.04
C ASP A 165 24.47 0.03 6.23
N MET A 166 24.79 -1.24 6.54
CA MET A 166 24.19 -1.95 7.68
C MET A 166 24.48 -1.26 9.02
N ASP A 167 25.64 -0.62 9.17
CA ASP A 167 25.99 0.07 10.42
C ASP A 167 25.05 1.27 10.64
N ARG A 168 24.67 1.99 9.57
CA ARG A 168 23.65 3.03 9.71
C ARG A 168 22.30 2.47 10.13
N VAL A 169 21.92 1.31 9.61
CA VAL A 169 20.65 0.66 9.99
C VAL A 169 20.65 0.32 11.48
N VAL A 170 21.75 -0.24 11.99
CA VAL A 170 21.89 -0.51 13.44
C VAL A 170 21.73 0.77 14.27
N GLU A 171 22.42 1.84 13.89
CA GLU A 171 22.29 3.14 14.58
C GLU A 171 20.85 3.65 14.58
N LEU A 172 20.15 3.59 13.44
CA LEU A 172 18.76 4.02 13.34
C LEU A 172 17.82 3.20 14.22
N TYR A 173 18.00 1.88 14.29
CA TYR A 173 17.25 1.03 15.20
C TYR A 173 17.55 1.36 16.66
N GLN A 174 18.82 1.63 17.01
CA GLN A 174 19.20 2.05 18.35
C GLN A 174 18.58 3.39 18.74
N GLU A 175 18.60 4.34 17.80
CA GLU A 175 18.02 5.66 17.97
C GLU A 175 16.49 5.59 18.13
N ARG A 176 15.78 4.76 17.36
CA ARG A 176 14.31 4.85 17.26
C ARG A 176 13.57 3.77 18.04
N VAL A 177 14.10 2.57 18.10
CA VAL A 177 13.48 1.41 18.75
C VAL A 177 14.05 1.22 20.15
N SER A 178 15.32 0.82 20.26
CA SER A 178 15.96 0.53 21.55
C SER A 178 17.49 0.57 21.46
N PRO A 179 18.21 1.18 22.43
CA PRO A 179 19.67 1.15 22.47
C PRO A 179 20.27 -0.25 22.60
N ASP A 180 19.48 -1.25 22.98
CA ASP A 180 19.90 -2.65 23.13
C ASP A 180 20.00 -3.41 21.80
N VAL A 181 19.58 -2.81 20.67
CA VAL A 181 19.64 -3.46 19.36
C VAL A 181 21.08 -3.79 18.99
N ARG A 182 21.30 -5.04 18.59
CA ARG A 182 22.59 -5.52 18.06
C ARG A 182 22.48 -5.85 16.59
N ARG A 183 23.61 -5.78 15.87
CA ARG A 183 23.65 -6.06 14.44
C ARG A 183 23.12 -7.45 14.13
N GLU A 184 23.50 -8.44 14.94
CA GLU A 184 23.13 -9.84 14.77
C GLU A 184 21.62 -10.05 14.87
N ASP A 185 20.92 -9.25 15.68
CA ASP A 185 19.46 -9.31 15.80
C ASP A 185 18.75 -8.90 14.51
N LEU A 186 19.43 -8.14 13.64
CA LEU A 186 18.89 -7.58 12.40
C LEU A 186 19.24 -8.42 11.17
N LEU A 187 19.95 -9.54 11.31
CA LEU A 187 20.39 -10.36 10.18
C LEU A 187 19.47 -11.58 9.97
N LEU A 188 19.37 -12.00 8.70
CA LEU A 188 18.72 -13.24 8.31
C LEU A 188 19.61 -14.44 8.65
N GLU A 189 19.02 -15.46 9.25
CA GLU A 189 19.68 -16.74 9.48
C GLU A 189 19.58 -17.68 8.27
N THR A 190 18.55 -17.49 7.44
CA THR A 190 18.23 -18.32 6.28
C THR A 190 17.82 -17.46 5.10
N GLU A 191 17.93 -18.01 3.90
CA GLU A 191 17.50 -17.33 2.68
C GLU A 191 15.99 -17.05 2.69
N LEU A 192 15.60 -15.90 2.15
CA LEU A 192 14.22 -15.45 2.16
C LEU A 192 13.83 -14.90 0.78
N ARG A 193 12.79 -15.46 0.17
CA ARG A 193 12.15 -14.82 -1.00
C ARG A 193 11.35 -13.61 -0.52
N TYR A 194 11.76 -12.43 -0.96
CA TYR A 194 11.16 -11.16 -0.56
C TYR A 194 10.70 -10.35 -1.77
N VAL A 195 9.94 -9.28 -1.51
CA VAL A 195 9.34 -8.43 -2.55
C VAL A 195 10.39 -7.72 -3.42
N THR A 196 11.57 -7.45 -2.85
CA THR A 196 12.72 -6.87 -3.56
C THR A 196 13.60 -7.90 -4.25
N GLY A 197 13.30 -9.20 -4.13
CA GLY A 197 14.12 -10.29 -4.63
C GLY A 197 14.54 -11.28 -3.52
N LEU A 198 15.60 -12.04 -3.79
CA LEU A 198 16.16 -12.98 -2.82
C LEU A 198 17.04 -12.24 -1.80
N LEU A 199 16.77 -12.46 -0.51
CA LEU A 199 17.64 -12.03 0.58
C LEU A 199 18.43 -13.24 1.09
N GLU A 200 19.75 -13.10 1.15
CA GLU A 200 20.66 -14.17 1.56
C GLU A 200 20.90 -14.18 3.09
N PRO A 201 21.30 -15.33 3.67
CA PRO A 201 21.75 -15.36 5.06
C PRO A 201 22.84 -14.31 5.33
N GLY A 202 22.78 -13.67 6.49
CA GLY A 202 23.69 -12.59 6.87
C GLY A 202 23.36 -11.21 6.28
N THR A 203 22.31 -11.10 5.46
CA THR A 203 21.74 -9.81 5.03
C THR A 203 20.65 -9.35 5.99
N TYR A 204 20.17 -8.12 5.82
CA TYR A 204 19.13 -7.55 6.69
C TYR A 204 17.82 -8.33 6.65
N ASN A 205 17.29 -8.60 7.84
CA ASN A 205 16.00 -9.25 8.05
C ASN A 205 14.90 -8.18 8.22
N PRO A 206 14.00 -7.98 7.24
CA PRO A 206 12.88 -7.03 7.38
C PRO A 206 11.85 -7.46 8.44
N PHE A 207 11.89 -8.72 8.88
CA PHE A 207 11.04 -9.32 9.91
C PHE A 207 11.81 -9.60 11.21
N ASN A 208 12.86 -8.82 11.47
CA ASN A 208 13.64 -8.95 12.70
C ASN A 208 12.81 -8.58 13.93
N ILE A 209 13.21 -9.11 15.09
CA ILE A 209 12.47 -8.96 16.35
C ILE A 209 12.26 -7.50 16.79
N TRP A 210 13.11 -6.57 16.35
CA TRP A 210 13.02 -5.15 16.68
C TRP A 210 12.05 -4.39 15.77
N ASN A 211 11.69 -4.94 14.61
CA ASN A 211 10.62 -4.46 13.75
C ASN A 211 9.27 -5.18 13.99
N THR A 212 9.29 -6.33 14.66
CA THR A 212 8.12 -7.16 14.90
C THR A 212 7.71 -7.20 16.37
N GLU A 213 8.33 -8.03 17.21
CA GLU A 213 7.85 -8.28 18.58
C GLU A 213 8.16 -7.13 19.54
N ARG A 214 9.32 -6.48 19.37
CA ARG A 214 9.87 -5.52 20.34
C ARG A 214 9.77 -4.06 19.91
N GLY A 215 9.25 -3.81 18.71
CA GLY A 215 9.15 -2.47 18.19
C GLY A 215 8.56 -2.42 16.79
N VAL A 216 8.72 -1.26 16.15
CA VAL A 216 8.31 -0.97 14.78
C VAL A 216 9.30 0.04 14.21
N MET A 217 9.73 -0.22 12.99
CA MET A 217 10.61 0.64 12.20
C MET A 217 10.01 0.92 10.84
N HIS A 218 9.60 -0.13 10.14
CA HIS A 218 9.03 -0.06 8.81
C HIS A 218 7.92 -1.12 8.63
N LEU A 219 7.18 -1.00 7.54
CA LEU A 219 6.06 -1.87 7.22
C LEU A 219 6.49 -3.34 7.06
N THR A 220 5.68 -4.25 7.58
CA THR A 220 5.84 -5.72 7.55
C THR A 220 4.69 -6.43 6.81
N GLN A 221 3.55 -5.76 6.63
CA GLN A 221 2.40 -6.27 5.90
C GLN A 221 2.76 -6.36 4.40
N ARG A 222 2.49 -7.53 3.78
CA ARG A 222 2.99 -7.89 2.44
C ARG A 222 2.43 -7.07 1.26
N ALA A 223 1.23 -6.52 1.41
CA ALA A 223 0.58 -5.63 0.45
C ALA A 223 1.04 -4.16 0.62
N ASN A 224 1.68 -3.81 1.75
CA ASN A 224 2.18 -2.47 2.02
C ASN A 224 3.59 -2.25 1.42
N THR A 225 3.70 -2.26 0.09
CA THR A 225 4.98 -2.11 -0.64
C THR A 225 4.94 -0.97 -1.66
N LEU A 226 6.09 -0.36 -1.95
CA LEU A 226 6.20 0.67 -2.99
C LEU A 226 5.95 0.08 -4.38
N GLY A 227 6.37 -1.16 -4.61
CA GLY A 227 6.11 -1.86 -5.87
C GLY A 227 4.61 -2.07 -6.14
N ALA A 228 3.85 -2.48 -5.12
CA ALA A 228 2.40 -2.62 -5.23
C ALA A 228 1.74 -1.27 -5.57
N GLU A 229 2.19 -0.18 -4.95
CA GLU A 229 1.65 1.15 -5.23
C GLU A 229 1.90 1.63 -6.66
N ILE A 230 3.14 1.49 -7.17
CA ILE A 230 3.45 1.85 -8.56
C ILE A 230 2.57 1.03 -9.54
N ASN A 231 2.38 -0.26 -9.25
CA ASN A 231 1.52 -1.13 -10.04
C ASN A 231 0.03 -0.69 -9.99
N LEU A 232 -0.48 -0.34 -8.81
CA LEU A 232 -1.85 0.16 -8.61
C LEU A 232 -2.09 1.40 -9.46
N ALA A 233 -1.22 2.41 -9.34
CA ALA A 233 -1.33 3.65 -10.11
C ALA A 233 -1.24 3.40 -11.62
N ALA A 234 -0.29 2.57 -12.06
CA ALA A 234 -0.12 2.26 -13.48
C ALA A 234 -1.37 1.56 -14.07
N ARG A 235 -1.83 0.48 -13.43
CA ARG A 235 -2.97 -0.31 -13.91
C ARG A 235 -4.30 0.41 -13.80
N ALA A 236 -4.43 1.32 -12.85
CA ALA A 236 -5.60 2.17 -12.75
C ALA A 236 -5.78 3.12 -13.94
N THR A 237 -4.76 3.33 -14.78
CA THR A 237 -4.89 4.17 -15.99
C THR A 237 -5.71 3.51 -17.11
N VAL A 238 -5.98 2.21 -17.02
CA VAL A 238 -6.82 1.49 -17.99
C VAL A 238 -8.28 1.89 -17.81
N LEU A 239 -8.90 2.38 -18.90
CA LEU A 239 -10.31 2.79 -18.86
C LEU A 239 -11.20 1.56 -19.04
N ARG A 240 -12.22 1.43 -18.19
CA ARG A 240 -13.23 0.36 -18.29
C ARG A 240 -14.59 0.88 -18.67
N ARG A 241 -15.38 0.07 -19.37
CA ARG A 241 -16.81 0.31 -19.64
C ARG A 241 -17.69 -0.78 -19.04
N ASP A 242 -18.90 -0.39 -18.65
CA ASP A 242 -19.95 -1.33 -18.22
C ASP A 242 -20.65 -2.00 -19.43
N ALA A 243 -21.63 -2.86 -19.16
CA ALA A 243 -22.40 -3.57 -20.17
C ALA A 243 -23.20 -2.66 -21.12
N SER A 244 -23.47 -1.42 -20.73
CA SER A 244 -24.13 -0.42 -21.57
C SER A 244 -23.14 0.35 -22.46
N GLY A 245 -21.84 0.07 -22.33
CA GLY A 245 -20.76 0.78 -23.01
C GLY A 245 -20.38 2.10 -22.34
N LYS A 246 -20.94 2.42 -21.17
CA LYS A 246 -20.61 3.64 -20.42
C LYS A 246 -19.34 3.42 -19.60
N ARG A 247 -18.48 4.46 -19.55
CA ARG A 247 -17.28 4.43 -18.71
C ARG A 247 -17.63 4.17 -17.23
N ILE A 248 -16.89 3.26 -16.62
CA ILE A 248 -16.94 3.00 -15.18
C ILE A 248 -16.15 4.09 -14.46
N THR A 249 -16.84 4.88 -13.64
CA THR A 249 -16.26 5.97 -12.85
C THR A 249 -16.69 5.88 -11.38
N ASP A 250 -17.05 4.70 -10.92
CA ASP A 250 -17.28 4.40 -9.50
C ASP A 250 -16.07 3.61 -8.99
N SER A 251 -15.56 3.96 -7.81
CA SER A 251 -14.28 3.43 -7.32
C SER A 251 -14.29 1.92 -7.13
N ARG A 252 -15.32 1.37 -6.46
CA ARG A 252 -15.44 -0.08 -6.23
C ARG A 252 -15.71 -0.82 -7.54
N ARG A 253 -16.61 -0.33 -8.39
CA ARG A 253 -16.84 -0.96 -9.70
C ARG A 253 -15.58 -0.95 -10.57
N LEU A 254 -14.78 0.12 -10.52
CA LEU A 254 -13.56 0.25 -11.31
C LEU A 254 -12.49 -0.76 -10.88
N ILE A 255 -12.20 -0.85 -9.57
CA ILE A 255 -11.23 -1.84 -9.07
C ILE A 255 -11.73 -3.27 -9.31
N CYS A 256 -13.02 -3.54 -9.12
CA CYS A 256 -13.61 -4.87 -9.33
C CYS A 256 -13.64 -5.29 -10.80
N SER A 257 -13.73 -4.34 -11.73
CA SER A 257 -13.66 -4.63 -13.18
C SER A 257 -12.24 -4.74 -13.71
N SER A 258 -11.27 -4.07 -13.05
CA SER A 258 -9.88 -3.97 -13.52
C SER A 258 -8.91 -4.91 -12.80
N GLY A 259 -9.21 -5.32 -11.56
CA GLY A 259 -8.39 -6.18 -10.71
C GLY A 259 -6.97 -5.66 -10.48
N TYR A 260 -6.80 -4.34 -10.36
CA TYR A 260 -5.50 -3.76 -10.04
C TYR A 260 -5.11 -3.92 -8.56
N GLY A 261 -6.08 -4.14 -7.65
CA GLY A 261 -5.83 -4.25 -6.21
C GLY A 261 -6.97 -4.94 -5.47
N ASP A 262 -7.04 -4.74 -4.16
CA ASP A 262 -8.07 -5.30 -3.28
C ASP A 262 -9.23 -4.30 -3.03
N PRO A 263 -10.48 -4.62 -3.43
CA PRO A 263 -11.64 -3.76 -3.23
C PRO A 263 -12.04 -3.58 -1.76
N ASN A 264 -11.46 -4.37 -0.86
CA ASN A 264 -11.72 -4.31 0.57
C ASN A 264 -10.85 -3.33 1.33
N ARG A 265 -9.74 -2.91 0.71
CA ARG A 265 -8.88 -1.85 1.25
C ARG A 265 -9.53 -0.47 1.05
N SER A 266 -9.06 0.48 1.84
CA SER A 266 -9.35 1.90 1.72
C SER A 266 -8.45 2.54 0.67
N SER A 267 -7.15 2.21 0.71
CA SER A 267 -6.12 2.70 -0.19
C SER A 267 -6.41 2.34 -1.65
N ASP A 268 -6.43 1.06 -2.02
CA ASP A 268 -6.45 0.64 -3.44
C ASP A 268 -7.60 1.25 -4.25
N PRO A 269 -8.89 1.22 -3.80
CA PRO A 269 -9.97 1.82 -4.56
C PRO A 269 -9.86 3.34 -4.67
N ASN A 270 -9.37 4.02 -3.62
CA ASN A 270 -9.16 5.47 -3.65
C ASN A 270 -8.02 5.84 -4.59
N ILE A 271 -6.90 5.11 -4.54
CA ILE A 271 -5.72 5.35 -5.37
C ILE A 271 -6.07 5.15 -6.83
N GLY A 272 -6.62 3.98 -7.15
CA GLY A 272 -6.96 3.69 -8.54
C GLY A 272 -8.04 4.62 -9.10
N TYR A 273 -9.07 4.94 -8.31
CA TYR A 273 -10.09 5.90 -8.75
C TYR A 273 -9.51 7.30 -9.01
N ASN A 274 -8.76 7.87 -8.07
CA ASN A 274 -8.25 9.24 -8.21
C ASN A 274 -7.21 9.33 -9.33
N VAL A 275 -6.35 8.32 -9.50
CA VAL A 275 -5.41 8.26 -10.64
C VAL A 275 -6.17 8.15 -11.97
N ASN A 276 -7.19 7.28 -12.07
CA ASN A 276 -8.00 7.15 -13.28
C ASN A 276 -8.75 8.45 -13.64
N MET A 277 -9.30 9.13 -12.63
CA MET A 277 -10.00 10.41 -12.83
C MET A 277 -9.05 11.56 -13.16
N ALA A 278 -7.84 11.58 -12.59
CA ALA A 278 -6.82 12.58 -12.91
C ALA A 278 -6.26 12.39 -14.33
N ALA A 279 -6.08 11.14 -14.76
CA ALA A 279 -5.67 10.83 -16.14
C ALA A 279 -6.75 11.20 -17.15
N VAL A 280 -8.02 10.88 -16.86
CA VAL A 280 -9.14 11.20 -17.76
C VAL A 280 -10.31 11.70 -16.92
N PRO A 281 -10.46 13.02 -16.70
CA PRO A 281 -11.62 13.56 -15.99
C PRO A 281 -12.95 13.26 -16.71
N PRO A 282 -14.09 13.19 -16.01
CA PRO A 282 -15.39 13.08 -16.66
C PRO A 282 -15.61 14.19 -17.70
N GLY A 283 -15.96 13.80 -18.94
CA GLY A 283 -16.15 14.72 -20.05
C GLY A 283 -14.87 15.20 -20.76
N ALA A 284 -13.69 14.71 -20.36
CA ALA A 284 -12.44 15.04 -21.02
C ALA A 284 -12.44 14.58 -22.49
N THR A 285 -12.01 15.45 -23.39
CA THR A 285 -11.81 15.14 -24.81
C THR A 285 -10.36 14.74 -25.13
N LYS A 286 -9.45 14.94 -24.19
CA LYS A 286 -8.04 14.53 -24.25
C LYS A 286 -7.61 14.00 -22.88
N PRO A 287 -6.79 12.93 -22.82
CA PRO A 287 -6.24 12.44 -21.56
C PRO A 287 -5.03 13.26 -21.11
N MET A 288 -4.69 13.14 -19.84
CA MET A 288 -3.40 13.46 -19.27
C MET A 288 -2.62 12.18 -19.02
N SER A 289 -1.31 12.21 -19.23
CA SER A 289 -0.43 11.16 -18.71
C SER A 289 -0.23 11.37 -17.22
N ILE A 290 -0.16 10.28 -16.46
CA ILE A 290 -0.06 10.29 -15.00
C ILE A 290 1.09 9.41 -14.50
N THR A 291 1.67 9.76 -13.37
CA THR A 291 2.69 8.99 -12.65
C THR A 291 2.58 9.28 -11.16
N LEU A 292 3.49 8.72 -10.36
CA LEU A 292 3.62 9.07 -8.95
C LEU A 292 4.67 10.16 -8.79
N ALA A 293 4.34 11.20 -8.03
CA ALA A 293 5.21 12.34 -7.84
C ALA A 293 6.49 11.97 -7.08
N ASN A 294 7.63 12.49 -7.51
CA ASN A 294 8.88 12.38 -6.77
C ASN A 294 8.86 13.20 -5.45
N PRO A 295 9.30 12.64 -4.30
CA PRO A 295 9.65 11.25 -4.05
C PRO A 295 8.44 10.33 -3.97
N VAL A 296 8.53 9.18 -4.65
CA VAL A 296 7.50 8.14 -4.63
C VAL A 296 7.42 7.54 -3.22
N GLY A 297 6.22 7.58 -2.64
CA GLY A 297 5.98 7.05 -1.30
C GLY A 297 4.52 7.21 -0.87
N LEU A 298 4.19 6.56 0.23
CA LEU A 298 2.92 6.69 0.92
C LEU A 298 3.21 7.31 2.29
N TYR A 299 2.39 8.27 2.67
CA TYR A 299 2.73 9.19 3.74
C TYR A 299 1.55 9.37 4.68
N MET A 300 1.85 9.60 5.94
CA MET A 300 0.92 10.25 6.85
C MET A 300 0.89 11.75 6.51
N ASP A 301 -0.29 12.27 6.18
CA ASP A 301 -0.47 13.71 5.95
C ASP A 301 -0.70 14.41 7.28
N ASP A 302 -1.77 14.02 7.96
CA ASP A 302 -2.27 14.71 9.14
C ASP A 302 -3.00 13.73 10.08
N ILE A 303 -3.34 14.22 11.27
CA ILE A 303 -4.22 13.54 12.20
C ILE A 303 -5.44 14.41 12.49
N ASP A 304 -6.61 13.78 12.47
CA ASP A 304 -7.87 14.44 12.81
C ASP A 304 -7.85 14.95 14.27
N PRO A 305 -8.29 16.20 14.55
CA PRO A 305 -8.20 16.84 15.87
C PRO A 305 -9.20 16.29 16.92
N ARG A 306 -9.43 14.97 16.94
CA ARG A 306 -10.29 14.25 17.89
C ARG A 306 -9.51 13.56 19.02
N LEU A 307 -8.23 13.90 19.17
CA LEU A 307 -7.41 13.53 20.32
C LEU A 307 -7.57 14.56 21.45
N THR A 308 -8.16 14.14 22.57
CA THR A 308 -8.37 15.00 23.74
C THR A 308 -7.86 14.34 25.02
N ASP A 309 -7.75 15.11 26.10
CA ASP A 309 -7.59 14.55 27.43
C ASP A 309 -8.93 14.12 28.05
N ASP A 310 -8.89 13.70 29.32
CA ASP A 310 -10.04 13.25 30.10
C ASP A 310 -11.09 14.34 30.37
N LYS A 311 -10.74 15.61 30.16
CA LYS A 311 -11.64 16.76 30.26
C LYS A 311 -12.18 17.22 28.91
N GLY A 312 -11.75 16.57 27.82
CA GLY A 312 -12.12 16.96 26.47
C GLY A 312 -11.26 18.08 25.89
N GLU A 313 -10.15 18.45 26.53
CA GLU A 313 -9.24 19.47 26.00
C GLU A 313 -8.34 18.87 24.93
N PRO A 314 -8.11 19.55 23.78
CA PRO A 314 -7.25 19.03 22.71
C PRO A 314 -5.81 18.74 23.17
N LEU A 315 -5.26 17.60 22.74
CA LEU A 315 -3.87 17.20 23.02
C LEU A 315 -2.88 17.79 22.00
N ILE A 316 -2.73 19.11 22.03
CA ILE A 316 -1.82 19.82 21.11
C ILE A 316 -0.37 19.36 21.33
N GLY A 317 0.30 18.98 20.23
CA GLY A 317 1.71 18.59 20.24
C GLY A 317 2.00 17.15 20.67
N TRP A 318 0.97 16.33 20.94
CA TRP A 318 1.16 14.93 21.32
C TRP A 318 1.47 14.01 20.13
N PHE A 319 0.89 14.28 18.96
CA PHE A 319 1.19 13.55 17.74
C PHE A 319 2.27 14.29 16.95
N GLN A 320 3.45 13.68 16.80
CA GLN A 320 4.61 14.33 16.19
C GLN A 320 5.24 13.46 15.11
N PHE A 321 5.56 14.06 13.96
CA PHE A 321 6.39 13.40 12.96
C PHE A 321 7.84 13.37 13.43
N VAL A 322 8.41 12.17 13.54
CA VAL A 322 9.81 11.93 13.91
C VAL A 322 10.67 11.52 12.71
N ARG A 323 10.03 11.15 11.58
CA ARG A 323 10.66 11.00 10.25
C ARG A 323 9.71 11.57 9.21
N GLY A 324 10.23 12.42 8.34
CA GLY A 324 9.43 13.21 7.42
C GLY A 324 8.73 14.40 8.11
N HIS A 325 7.73 14.96 7.44
CA HIS A 325 6.96 16.11 7.90
C HIS A 325 5.51 16.00 7.39
N ARG A 326 4.59 16.85 7.84
CA ARG A 326 3.20 16.88 7.35
C ARG A 326 3.13 16.80 5.82
N GLY A 327 2.26 15.94 5.28
CA GLY A 327 2.17 15.59 3.85
C GLY A 327 3.18 14.55 3.37
N LYS A 328 4.31 14.40 4.06
CA LYS A 328 5.37 13.43 3.76
C LYS A 328 5.82 12.69 5.03
N GLY A 329 4.88 12.42 5.93
CA GLY A 329 5.15 11.82 7.24
C GLY A 329 5.43 10.34 7.07
N LEU A 330 6.61 9.90 7.48
CA LEU A 330 7.05 8.50 7.37
C LEU A 330 6.99 7.77 8.70
N MET A 331 7.25 8.48 9.80
CA MET A 331 7.13 7.93 11.14
C MET A 331 6.60 9.01 12.07
N ALA A 332 5.60 8.66 12.87
CA ALA A 332 5.01 9.53 13.87
C ALA A 332 4.97 8.85 15.23
N VAL A 333 4.95 9.66 16.29
CA VAL A 333 4.83 9.20 17.66
C VAL A 333 3.65 9.91 18.33
N LEU A 334 2.89 9.17 19.13
CA LEU A 334 1.96 9.70 20.11
C LEU A 334 2.57 9.53 21.49
N GLU A 335 3.02 10.64 22.07
CA GLU A 335 3.62 10.71 23.41
C GLU A 335 3.45 12.12 24.01
N PRO A 336 3.49 12.28 25.35
CA PRO A 336 3.47 13.59 25.97
C PRO A 336 4.67 14.44 25.52
N PRO A 337 4.47 15.70 25.10
CA PRO A 337 5.59 16.61 24.84
C PRO A 337 6.32 16.97 26.14
N ASP A 338 7.56 17.44 26.01
CA ASP A 338 8.40 17.79 27.16
C ASP A 338 7.69 18.73 28.14
N GLY A 339 7.65 18.31 29.42
CA GLY A 339 7.02 19.06 30.50
C GLY A 339 5.51 18.84 30.67
N ASP A 340 4.86 18.12 29.76
CA ASP A 340 3.48 17.65 29.97
C ASP A 340 3.49 16.53 31.02
N LYS A 341 2.59 16.64 32.01
CA LYS A 341 2.49 15.66 33.10
C LYS A 341 1.46 14.58 32.82
N ARG A 342 0.64 14.76 31.78
CA ARG A 342 -0.33 13.77 31.35
C ARG A 342 0.39 12.57 30.74
N THR A 343 -0.30 11.43 30.74
CA THR A 343 0.19 10.16 30.22
C THR A 343 -0.77 9.61 29.16
N LEU A 344 -0.42 8.49 28.51
CA LEU A 344 -1.34 7.81 27.59
C LEU A 344 -2.67 7.40 28.25
N GLU A 345 -2.75 7.31 29.58
CA GLU A 345 -3.99 7.00 30.29
C GLU A 345 -5.01 8.16 30.28
N ASP A 346 -4.51 9.39 30.10
CA ASP A 346 -5.32 10.60 30.01
C ASP A 346 -5.90 10.80 28.61
N VAL A 347 -5.35 10.10 27.60
CA VAL A 347 -5.76 10.25 26.20
C VAL A 347 -7.16 9.69 25.99
N ARG A 348 -7.95 10.46 25.24
CA ARG A 348 -9.25 10.09 24.70
C ARG A 348 -9.23 10.20 23.18
N VAL A 349 -9.84 9.22 22.52
CA VAL A 349 -10.08 9.19 21.08
C VAL A 349 -11.58 9.15 20.87
N ASP A 350 -12.16 10.16 20.22
CA ASP A 350 -13.62 10.31 20.11
C ASP A 350 -14.32 10.30 21.49
N GLY A 351 -13.66 10.81 22.53
CA GLY A 351 -14.15 10.81 23.91
C GLY A 351 -13.99 9.47 24.67
N GLU A 352 -13.56 8.40 24.00
CA GLU A 352 -13.32 7.09 24.62
C GLU A 352 -11.87 6.95 25.10
N LYS A 353 -11.63 6.21 26.18
CA LYS A 353 -10.27 5.95 26.69
C LYS A 353 -9.41 5.27 25.63
N LEU A 354 -8.17 5.73 25.48
CA LEU A 354 -7.19 5.06 24.63
C LEU A 354 -6.84 3.69 25.21
N VAL A 355 -7.10 2.63 24.44
CA VAL A 355 -6.81 1.23 24.76
C VAL A 355 -6.08 0.50 23.64
N SER A 356 -6.09 1.05 22.42
CA SER A 356 -5.36 0.51 21.26
C SER A 356 -4.79 1.62 20.36
N GLY A 357 -3.66 1.35 19.69
CA GLY A 357 -3.14 2.21 18.62
C GLY A 357 -4.09 2.28 17.41
N ALA A 358 -4.96 1.28 17.23
CA ALA A 358 -5.96 1.24 16.18
C ALA A 358 -6.97 2.39 16.29
N GLN A 359 -7.29 2.85 17.51
CA GLN A 359 -8.17 4.01 17.70
C GLN A 359 -7.57 5.26 17.04
N VAL A 360 -6.27 5.47 17.25
CA VAL A 360 -5.53 6.61 16.71
C VAL A 360 -5.33 6.47 15.21
N ALA A 361 -5.06 5.25 14.71
CA ALA A 361 -4.99 4.99 13.28
C ALA A 361 -6.28 5.41 12.54
N GLY A 362 -7.45 5.27 13.17
CA GLY A 362 -8.72 5.78 12.64
C GLY A 362 -8.79 7.29 12.45
N LEU A 363 -7.87 8.05 13.05
CA LEU A 363 -7.74 9.49 12.90
C LEU A 363 -6.64 9.91 11.91
N ILE A 364 -5.74 9.01 11.52
CA ILE A 364 -4.60 9.34 10.66
C ILE A 364 -5.06 9.34 9.20
N GLN A 365 -4.85 10.48 8.54
CA GLN A 365 -5.06 10.63 7.11
C GLN A 365 -3.77 10.25 6.38
N MET A 366 -3.89 9.23 5.54
CA MET A 366 -2.82 8.82 4.64
C MET A 366 -2.93 9.56 3.31
N VAL A 367 -1.80 9.75 2.65
CA VAL A 367 -1.70 10.42 1.35
C VAL A 367 -0.61 9.79 0.47
N LEU A 368 -0.86 9.83 -0.83
CA LEU A 368 0.19 9.82 -1.84
C LEU A 368 -0.06 10.94 -2.84
N TYR A 369 0.94 11.25 -3.66
CA TYR A 369 0.84 12.30 -4.66
C TYR A 369 0.97 11.74 -6.06
N ALA A 370 -0.02 12.00 -6.89
CA ALA A 370 0.06 11.78 -8.32
C ALA A 370 0.68 13.00 -9.00
N ALA A 371 1.34 12.75 -10.13
CA ALA A 371 1.92 13.74 -11.00
C ALA A 371 1.41 13.58 -12.43
N THR A 372 1.17 14.68 -13.14
CA THR A 372 0.61 14.65 -14.51
C THR A 372 1.42 15.46 -15.50
N ALA A 373 1.35 15.06 -16.76
CA ALA A 373 1.89 15.79 -17.90
C ALA A 373 1.00 15.60 -19.14
N ASP A 374 0.85 16.65 -19.94
CA ASP A 374 0.29 16.53 -21.29
C ASP A 374 1.39 16.06 -22.25
N LEU A 375 1.41 14.76 -22.53
CA LEU A 375 2.33 14.13 -23.49
C LEU A 375 1.70 13.96 -24.88
N GLY A 376 0.50 14.51 -25.11
CA GLY A 376 -0.22 14.37 -26.38
C GLY A 376 -0.66 12.93 -26.69
N ALA A 377 -0.78 12.07 -25.68
CA ALA A 377 -1.27 10.71 -25.85
C ALA A 377 -2.72 10.71 -26.37
N PRO A 378 -3.10 9.79 -27.28
CA PRO A 378 -4.49 9.66 -27.70
C PRO A 378 -5.34 9.11 -26.55
N MET A 379 -6.65 9.36 -26.60
CA MET A 379 -7.59 8.76 -25.66
C MET A 379 -7.50 7.22 -25.75
N PRO A 380 -7.24 6.51 -24.63
CA PRO A 380 -7.24 5.06 -24.63
C PRO A 380 -8.62 4.49 -24.99
N PRO A 381 -8.69 3.27 -25.54
CA PRO A 381 -9.97 2.56 -25.62
C PRO A 381 -10.55 2.37 -24.21
N MET A 382 -11.87 2.30 -24.13
CA MET A 382 -12.54 1.86 -22.89
C MET A 382 -12.74 0.37 -22.99
N ASP A 383 -11.97 -0.44 -22.28
CA ASP A 383 -12.01 -1.89 -22.37
C ASP A 383 -13.13 -2.52 -21.53
N LYS A 384 -13.51 -3.76 -21.86
CA LYS A 384 -14.49 -4.50 -21.06
C LYS A 384 -13.89 -4.86 -19.69
N PRO A 385 -14.71 -5.17 -18.67
CA PRO A 385 -14.20 -5.72 -17.42
C PRO A 385 -13.46 -7.05 -17.63
N VAL A 386 -12.36 -7.25 -16.92
CA VAL A 386 -11.53 -8.48 -16.95
C VAL A 386 -11.50 -9.22 -15.60
N TYR A 387 -12.05 -8.61 -14.56
CA TYR A 387 -12.32 -9.24 -13.27
C TYR A 387 -13.79 -9.15 -12.93
N ARG A 388 -14.24 -10.13 -12.14
CA ARG A 388 -15.56 -10.17 -11.49
C ARG A 388 -15.35 -10.01 -10.00
N ALA A 389 -16.34 -9.47 -9.30
CA ALA A 389 -16.32 -9.38 -7.85
C ALA A 389 -17.43 -10.20 -7.27
N CYS A 390 -17.09 -11.06 -6.32
CA CYS A 390 -18.02 -12.01 -5.73
C CYS A 390 -18.26 -11.69 -4.26
N VAL A 391 -19.49 -11.90 -3.80
CA VAL A 391 -19.90 -11.77 -2.40
C VAL A 391 -20.66 -13.02 -1.98
N LYS A 392 -20.75 -13.26 -0.67
CA LYS A 392 -21.57 -14.35 -0.12
C LYS A 392 -22.97 -14.35 -0.70
N LYS A 393 -23.48 -15.55 -0.94
CA LYS A 393 -24.85 -15.72 -1.44
C LYS A 393 -25.87 -15.10 -0.48
N GLY A 394 -26.79 -14.31 -1.03
CA GLY A 394 -27.82 -13.59 -0.27
C GLY A 394 -27.36 -12.27 0.35
N THR A 395 -26.14 -11.80 0.04
CA THR A 395 -25.68 -10.46 0.40
C THR A 395 -26.62 -9.39 -0.18
N ASP A 396 -26.96 -8.37 0.62
CA ASP A 396 -27.71 -7.20 0.13
C ASP A 396 -26.80 -6.32 -0.75
N LEU A 397 -26.97 -6.46 -2.06
CA LEU A 397 -26.20 -5.72 -3.05
C LEU A 397 -26.40 -4.20 -2.98
N THR A 398 -27.44 -3.70 -2.30
CA THR A 398 -27.65 -2.26 -2.10
C THR A 398 -26.76 -1.69 -0.98
N ASN A 399 -26.18 -2.54 -0.14
CA ASN A 399 -25.35 -2.15 1.01
C ASN A 399 -23.87 -2.57 0.86
N LEU A 400 -23.40 -2.86 -0.36
CA LEU A 400 -22.06 -3.38 -0.60
C LEU A 400 -20.94 -2.54 0.04
N LYS A 401 -21.11 -1.23 0.22
CA LYS A 401 -20.14 -0.35 0.89
C LYS A 401 -19.66 -0.87 2.26
N ASN A 402 -20.51 -1.61 2.96
CA ASN A 402 -20.26 -2.19 4.28
C ASN A 402 -19.83 -3.66 4.24
N GLU A 403 -19.80 -4.27 3.05
CA GLU A 403 -19.48 -5.68 2.85
C GLU A 403 -18.09 -5.85 2.26
N ASN A 404 -17.40 -6.90 2.74
CA ASN A 404 -16.19 -7.39 2.09
C ASN A 404 -16.57 -8.22 0.86
N ILE A 405 -15.86 -8.01 -0.24
CA ILE A 405 -15.92 -8.81 -1.46
C ILE A 405 -14.99 -10.00 -1.27
N ASP A 406 -15.53 -11.21 -1.38
CA ASP A 406 -14.83 -12.43 -1.02
C ASP A 406 -13.79 -12.84 -2.06
N GLU A 407 -14.08 -12.66 -3.35
CA GLU A 407 -13.19 -13.08 -4.44
C GLU A 407 -13.23 -12.14 -5.65
N LEU A 408 -12.07 -12.01 -6.31
CA LEU A 408 -11.92 -11.39 -7.61
C LEU A 408 -11.45 -12.42 -8.67
N PRO A 409 -12.29 -13.37 -9.10
CA PRO A 409 -11.91 -14.24 -10.19
C PRO A 409 -11.74 -13.43 -11.48
N ARG A 410 -10.91 -13.96 -12.39
CA ARG A 410 -10.90 -13.44 -13.76
C ARG A 410 -12.27 -13.68 -14.41
N VAL A 411 -12.60 -12.86 -15.42
CA VAL A 411 -13.92 -12.84 -16.07
C VAL A 411 -14.37 -14.20 -16.64
N GLU A 412 -13.43 -15.13 -16.88
CA GLU A 412 -13.73 -16.48 -17.36
C GLU A 412 -14.40 -17.37 -16.29
N GLN A 413 -14.28 -17.05 -14.99
CA GLN A 413 -14.94 -17.79 -13.90
C GLN A 413 -16.16 -17.00 -13.39
N THR A 414 -17.32 -17.64 -13.24
CA THR A 414 -18.50 -17.01 -12.61
C THR A 414 -18.44 -17.08 -11.09
N CYS A 415 -18.97 -16.08 -10.40
CA CYS A 415 -19.18 -16.18 -8.95
C CYS A 415 -20.09 -17.37 -8.58
N GLU A 416 -21.04 -17.72 -9.45
CA GLU A 416 -21.92 -18.87 -9.25
C GLU A 416 -21.15 -20.20 -9.21
N ALA A 417 -20.08 -20.35 -10.02
CA ALA A 417 -19.25 -21.55 -10.03
C ALA A 417 -18.56 -21.83 -8.68
N VAL A 418 -18.41 -20.80 -7.84
CA VAL A 418 -17.86 -20.89 -6.49
C VAL A 418 -18.91 -20.64 -5.41
N SER A 419 -20.21 -20.77 -5.75
CA SER A 419 -21.34 -20.59 -4.83
C SER A 419 -21.43 -19.19 -4.19
N LEU A 420 -21.01 -18.15 -4.91
CA LEU A 420 -21.09 -16.75 -4.54
C LEU A 420 -22.01 -15.97 -5.50
N ASP A 421 -22.48 -14.80 -5.07
CA ASP A 421 -23.24 -13.85 -5.90
C ASP A 421 -22.31 -12.80 -6.53
N GLU A 422 -22.64 -12.33 -7.74
CA GLU A 422 -21.96 -11.19 -8.37
C GLU A 422 -22.25 -9.90 -7.58
N ALA A 423 -21.20 -9.21 -7.16
CA ALA A 423 -21.30 -7.93 -6.47
C ALA A 423 -21.81 -6.82 -7.40
N PHE A 424 -21.43 -6.85 -8.68
CA PHE A 424 -21.77 -5.82 -9.67
C PHE A 424 -22.23 -6.45 -10.99
N PRO A 425 -23.38 -7.15 -11.02
CA PRO A 425 -23.86 -7.86 -12.21
C PRO A 425 -24.09 -6.94 -13.42
N GLU A 426 -24.40 -5.66 -13.19
CA GLU A 426 -24.61 -4.65 -14.22
C GLU A 426 -23.36 -4.33 -15.07
N LEU A 427 -22.17 -4.76 -14.66
CA LEU A 427 -20.94 -4.54 -15.42
C LEU A 427 -20.79 -5.47 -16.63
N PHE A 428 -21.58 -6.54 -16.71
CA PHE A 428 -21.35 -7.63 -17.68
C PHE A 428 -22.54 -7.83 -18.64
N GLU A 429 -22.26 -7.94 -19.94
CA GLU A 429 -23.26 -8.08 -21.03
C GLU A 429 -23.98 -9.46 -21.03
N ARG A 430 -23.41 -10.48 -20.37
CA ARG A 430 -23.94 -11.85 -20.29
C ARG A 430 -23.55 -12.50 -18.94
N PRO A 431 -24.30 -13.50 -18.45
CA PRO A 431 -23.75 -14.50 -17.51
C PRO A 431 -22.51 -15.11 -18.18
N ALA A 432 -21.38 -15.22 -17.46
CA ALA A 432 -20.18 -15.80 -18.06
C ALA A 432 -20.43 -17.28 -18.44
N PRO A 433 -19.78 -17.80 -19.51
CA PRO A 433 -19.90 -19.21 -19.85
C PRO A 433 -19.37 -20.07 -18.70
N LEU A 434 -20.04 -21.21 -18.44
CA LEU A 434 -19.56 -22.23 -17.50
C LEU A 434 -18.21 -22.76 -17.99
N VAL A 435 -17.12 -22.44 -17.30
CA VAL A 435 -15.83 -23.10 -17.50
C VAL A 435 -15.87 -24.43 -16.74
N ALA A 436 -15.62 -25.52 -17.45
CA ALA A 436 -15.54 -26.85 -16.85
C ALA A 436 -14.45 -26.89 -15.76
N GLU A 437 -14.74 -27.56 -14.65
CA GLU A 437 -13.88 -27.68 -13.47
C GLU A 437 -12.43 -28.03 -13.84
N GLY A 438 -11.47 -27.19 -13.44
CA GLY A 438 -10.04 -27.48 -13.63
C GLY A 438 -9.06 -26.30 -13.56
N GLY A 439 -9.53 -25.06 -13.65
CA GLY A 439 -8.65 -23.88 -13.58
C GLY A 439 -8.40 -23.45 -12.14
N ALA A 440 -7.21 -23.71 -11.60
CA ALA A 440 -6.80 -23.18 -10.30
C ALA A 440 -6.88 -21.64 -10.29
N ALA A 441 -7.51 -21.08 -9.24
CA ALA A 441 -7.51 -19.65 -8.98
C ALA A 441 -6.07 -19.14 -8.91
N ARG A 442 -5.67 -18.30 -9.87
CA ARG A 442 -4.43 -17.52 -9.78
C ARG A 442 -4.74 -16.32 -8.89
N SER A 443 -3.99 -16.16 -7.80
CA SER A 443 -4.03 -14.92 -7.04
C SER A 443 -3.72 -13.76 -7.99
N THR A 444 -4.38 -12.62 -7.78
CA THR A 444 -3.91 -11.37 -8.34
C THR A 444 -2.43 -11.21 -7.94
N ARG A 445 -1.61 -10.63 -8.82
CA ARG A 445 -0.16 -10.43 -8.54
C ARG A 445 0.12 -9.62 -7.26
N ASN A 446 -0.93 -9.05 -6.65
CA ASN A 446 -0.86 -8.05 -5.60
C ASN A 446 -1.47 -8.50 -4.26
N ALA A 447 -1.87 -9.77 -4.10
CA ALA A 447 -2.47 -10.29 -2.86
C ALA A 447 -1.57 -11.21 -2.06
#